data_AF-A0AAV1HV60-F1
#
_entry.id   AF-A0AAV1HV60-F1
#
_cell.length_a   1.000
_cell.length_b   1.000
_cell.length_c   1.000
_cell.angle_alpha   90.00
_cell.angle_beta   90.00
_cell.angle_gamma   90.00
#
_symmetry.space_group_name_H-M   'P 1'
#
loop_
_entity.id
_entity.type
_entity.pdbx_description
1 polymer ?
#
loop_
_entity_poly.entity_id
_entity_poly.type
_entity_poly.pdbx_seq_one_letter_code
_entity_poly.pdbx_strand_id
1 'polypeptide(L)' 'MVSAIRGVLLQCDVPTKEFIISLNEGKPTNERFIIHDLDDTRLFVQPSVVNWLEQRLKQFNEENTYQPPRREDTK' A
#
# COMPACT_ATOMS: atom_id res chain seq x y z
N MET A 1 -3.19 -17.65 -25.19
CA MET A 1 -2.20 -16.59 -25.44
C MET A 1 -1.70 -16.14 -24.08
N VAL A 2 -0.41 -16.30 -23.77
CA VAL A 2 0.16 -15.98 -22.45
C VAL A 2 0.88 -14.64 -22.52
N SER A 3 0.51 -13.72 -21.63
CA SER A 3 1.19 -12.43 -21.47
C SER A 3 1.88 -12.43 -20.12
N ALA A 4 3.21 -12.38 -20.12
CA ALA A 4 4.00 -12.27 -18.90
C ALA A 4 4.32 -10.79 -18.65
N ILE A 5 3.69 -10.22 -17.63
CA ILE A 5 3.92 -8.84 -17.22
C ILE A 5 4.89 -8.85 -16.02
N ARG A 6 5.98 -8.09 -16.11
CA ARG A 6 6.90 -7.89 -14.98
C ARG A 6 6.28 -6.91 -13.99
N GLY A 7 6.22 -7.31 -12.73
CA GLY A 7 5.63 -6.51 -11.65
C GLY A 7 6.06 -7.05 -10.29
N VAL A 8 5.53 -6.44 -9.25
CA VAL A 8 5.78 -6.83 -7.86
C VAL A 8 4.49 -7.39 -7.27
N LEU A 9 4.61 -8.55 -6.63
CA LEU A 9 3.53 -9.14 -5.86
C LEU A 9 3.57 -8.56 -4.45
N LEU A 10 2.49 -7.89 -4.06
CA LEU A 10 2.31 -7.33 -2.74
C LEU A 10 1.37 -8.25 -1.95
N GLN A 11 1.83 -8.69 -0.78
CA GLN A 11 1.05 -9.47 0.16
C GLN A 11 0.84 -8.64 1.42
N CYS A 12 -0.42 -8.36 1.73
CA CYS A 12 -0.81 -7.46 2.82
C CYS A 12 -2.18 -7.84 3.40
N ASP A 13 -2.52 -7.28 4.56
CA ASP A 13 -3.81 -7.49 5.20
C ASP A 13 -4.95 -6.84 4.40
N VAL A 14 -6.16 -7.37 4.55
CA VAL A 14 -7.39 -6.88 3.88
C VAL A 14 -7.60 -5.36 4.01
N PRO A 15 -7.51 -4.71 5.20
CA PRO A 15 -7.71 -3.26 5.29
C PRO A 15 -6.61 -2.47 4.57
N THR A 16 -5.39 -2.99 4.52
CA THR A 16 -4.29 -2.37 3.80
C THR A 16 -4.51 -2.44 2.30
N LYS A 17 -5.02 -3.57 1.78
CA LYS A 17 -5.42 -3.71 0.38
C LYS A 17 -6.47 -2.67 0.00
N GLU A 18 -7.54 -2.54 0.79
CA GLU A 18 -8.62 -1.58 0.51
C GLU A 18 -8.11 -0.14 0.46
N PHE A 19 -7.20 0.23 1.37
CA PHE A 19 -6.53 1.53 1.33
C PHE A 19 -5.73 1.73 0.02
N ILE A 20 -4.99 0.72 -0.42
CA ILE A 20 -4.23 0.76 -1.67
C ILE A 20 -5.16 0.89 -2.89
N ILE A 21 -6.31 0.21 -2.89
CA ILE A 21 -7.33 0.33 -3.94
C ILE A 21 -7.90 1.74 -3.98
N SER A 22 -8.26 2.30 -2.82
CA SER A 22 -8.76 3.67 -2.71
C SER A 22 -7.73 4.70 -3.24
N LEU A 23 -6.44 4.52 -2.95
CA LEU A 23 -5.36 5.33 -3.50
C LEU A 23 -5.26 5.21 -5.04
N ASN A 24 -5.51 4.03 -5.58
CA ASN A 24 -5.48 3.78 -7.02
C ASN A 24 -6.73 4.34 -7.74
N GLU A 25 -7.89 4.37 -7.07
CA GLU A 25 -9.12 4.98 -7.60
C GLU A 25 -9.05 6.52 -7.62
N GLY A 26 -8.37 7.12 -6.65
CA GLY A 26 -8.11 8.57 -6.63
C GLY A 26 -7.14 9.06 -7.70
N LYS A 27 -6.47 8.15 -8.42
CA LYS A 27 -5.51 8.45 -9.48
C LYS A 27 -6.20 8.46 -10.86
N PRO A 28 -5.77 9.34 -11.79
CA PRO A 28 -6.24 9.27 -13.17
C PRO A 28 -5.88 7.89 -13.78
N THR A 29 -6.68 7.40 -14.72
CA THR A 29 -6.52 6.07 -15.32
C THR A 29 -5.10 5.78 -15.84
N ASN A 30 -4.39 6.82 -16.26
CA ASN A 30 -3.03 6.72 -16.78
C ASN A 30 -1.95 6.53 -15.70
N GLU A 31 -2.27 6.85 -14.43
CA GLU A 31 -1.39 6.68 -13.27
C GLU A 31 -1.81 5.52 -12.37
N ARG A 32 -2.77 4.69 -12.82
CA ARG A 32 -3.14 3.48 -12.09
C ARG A 32 -1.95 2.54 -12.05
N PHE A 33 -1.65 2.07 -10.85
CA PHE A 33 -0.46 1.27 -10.57
C PHE A 33 -0.81 -0.18 -10.22
N ILE A 34 -2.07 -0.48 -9.94
CA ILE A 34 -2.57 -1.85 -9.80
C ILE A 34 -2.70 -2.45 -11.20
N ILE A 35 -1.96 -3.53 -11.44
CA ILE A 35 -1.97 -4.28 -12.69
C ILE A 35 -3.08 -5.33 -12.64
N HIS A 36 -3.11 -6.15 -11.59
CA HIS A 36 -4.10 -7.20 -11.36
C HIS A 36 -4.40 -7.35 -9.86
N ASP A 37 -5.67 -7.58 -9.56
CA ASP A 37 -6.11 -8.07 -8.26
C ASP A 37 -6.15 -9.61 -8.31
N LEU A 38 -5.47 -10.27 -7.36
CA LEU A 38 -5.36 -11.73 -7.33
C LEU A 38 -6.33 -12.32 -6.31
N ASP A 39 -6.26 -11.82 -5.08
CA ASP A 39 -7.05 -12.28 -3.93
C ASP A 39 -7.20 -11.14 -2.90
N ASP A 40 -7.96 -11.33 -1.83
CA ASP A 40 -8.18 -10.35 -0.74
C ASP A 40 -6.90 -9.88 -0.01
N THR A 41 -5.80 -10.62 -0.13
CA THR A 41 -4.51 -10.30 0.52
C THR A 41 -3.36 -10.13 -0.46
N ARG A 42 -3.64 -10.21 -1.77
CA ARG A 42 -2.61 -10.26 -2.81
C ARG A 42 -2.95 -9.34 -3.97
N LEU A 43 -2.06 -8.40 -4.21
CA LEU A 43 -2.15 -7.43 -5.30
C LEU A 43 -0.91 -7.52 -6.19
N PHE A 44 -1.10 -7.38 -7.49
CA PHE A 44 -0.01 -7.27 -8.45
C PHE A 44 0.12 -5.82 -8.91
N VAL A 45 1.25 -5.17 -8.60
CA VAL A 45 1.46 -3.73 -8.82
C VAL A 45 2.71 -3.45 -9.64
N GLN A 46 2.81 -2.23 -10.16
CA GLN A 46 4.01 -1.75 -10.83
C GLN A 46 5.18 -1.55 -9.84
N PRO A 47 6.42 -1.90 -10.21
CA PRO A 47 7.58 -1.78 -9.32
C PRO A 47 7.90 -0.33 -8.94
N SER A 48 7.60 0.64 -9.81
CA SER A 48 7.90 2.05 -9.59
C SER A 48 7.17 2.68 -8.40
N VAL A 49 6.02 2.10 -8.00
CA VAL A 49 5.21 2.66 -6.91
C VAL A 49 5.53 2.06 -5.55
N VAL A 50 6.35 1.00 -5.47
CA VAL A 50 6.60 0.28 -4.21
C VAL A 50 7.16 1.21 -3.14
N ASN A 51 8.20 1.98 -3.46
CA ASN A 51 8.81 2.93 -2.52
C ASN A 51 7.82 4.00 -2.03
N TRP A 52 6.96 4.49 -2.92
CA TRP A 52 5.94 5.48 -2.56
C TRP A 52 4.84 4.86 -1.69
N LEU A 53 4.44 3.63 -1.99
CA LEU A 53 3.45 2.89 -1.24
C LEU A 53 3.93 2.61 0.19
N GLU A 54 5.19 2.19 0.35
CA GLU A 54 5.78 1.98 1.69
C GLU A 54 5.75 3.25 2.54
N GLN A 55 6.11 4.40 1.95
CA GLN A 55 6.04 5.69 2.66
C GLN A 55 4.60 6.06 3.05
N ARG A 56 3.63 5.84 2.16
CA ARG A 56 2.22 6.12 2.45
C ARG A 56 1.61 5.18 3.47
N LEU A 57 1.97 3.91 3.43
CA LEU A 57 1.54 2.93 4.43
C LEU A 57 2.13 3.25 5.81
N LYS A 58 3.40 3.68 5.86
CA LYS A 58 4.02 4.13 7.11
C LYS A 58 3.30 5.33 7.70
N GLN A 59 3.04 6.36 6.88
CA GLN A 59 2.29 7.54 7.30
C GLN A 59 0.88 7.18 7.78
N PHE A 60 0.16 6.35 7.02
CA PHE A 60 -1.16 5.87 7.40
C PHE A 60 -1.14 5.13 8.74
N ASN A 61 -0.11 4.31 8.97
CA ASN A 61 0.04 3.62 10.25
C ASN A 61 0.34 4.60 11.40
N GLU A 62 1.18 5.60 11.18
CA GLU A 62 1.50 6.63 12.18
C GLU A 62 0.29 7.51 12.53
N GLU A 63 -0.55 7.86 11.55
CA GLU A 63 -1.78 8.65 11.78
C GLU A 63 -2.86 7.84 12.52
N ASN A 64 -2.96 6.54 12.26
CA ASN A 64 -3.99 5.68 12.86
C ASN A 64 -3.55 4.96 14.14
N THR A 65 -2.24 4.94 14.44
CA THR A 65 -1.71 4.27 15.64
C THR A 65 -1.37 5.31 16.68
N TYR A 66 -2.10 5.30 17.79
CA TYR A 66 -1.72 6.08 18.97
C TYR A 66 -0.38 5.60 19.51
N GLN A 67 0.67 6.40 19.35
CA GLN A 67 1.91 6.20 20.08
C GLN A 67 1.73 6.80 21.47
N PRO A 68 1.78 6.00 22.56
CA PRO A 68 1.69 6.56 23.90
C PRO A 68 2.83 7.57 24.07
N PRO A 69 2.54 8.78 24.61
CA PRO A 69 3.57 9.76 24.85
C PRO A 69 4.62 9.09 25.73
N ARG A 70 5.86 9.08 25.26
CA ARG A 70 6.99 8.61 26.05
C ARG A 70 6.93 9.43 27.32
N ARG A 71 6.59 8.78 28.45
CA ARG A 71 6.72 9.42 29.75
C ARG A 71 8.20 9.79 29.84
N GLU A 72 8.51 11.07 29.70
CA GLU A 72 9.82 11.58 30.06
C GLU A 72 9.90 11.35 31.56
N ASP A 73 10.50 10.22 31.94
CA ASP A 73 10.76 9.86 33.32
C ASP A 73 11.49 11.04 33.95
N THR A 74 10.76 11.73 34.81
CA THR A 74 11.24 12.85 35.62
C THR A 74 12.55 12.44 36.28
N LYS A 75 13.62 13.18 36.00
CA LYS A 75 14.87 13.10 36.77
C LYS A 75 15.24 14.47 37.28
#